data_AF-A0A1W1HEQ0-F1
#
_entry.id   AF-A0A1W1HEQ0-F1
#
_cell.length_a   1.000
_cell.length_b   1.000
_cell.length_c   1.000
_cell.angle_alpha   90.00
_cell.angle_beta   90.00
_cell.angle_gamma   90.00
#
_symmetry.space_group_name_H-M   'P 1'
#
loop_
_entity.id
_entity.type
_entity.pdbx_description
1 polymer ?
#
loop_
_entity_poly.entity_id
_entity_poly.type
_entity_poly.pdbx_seq_one_letter_code
_entity_poly.pdbx_strand_id
1 'polypeptide(L)'
;MGYYSAINGFIKGISEDSFDLIKEDLKQVFENVDWYDNMIEISSYAKHYSATVNSVYDKIAFCVDTEDGGTLEEEGDEHFDFSVIFFAPRQWKQLWIEFKYPPNPFLKPLESTS
;
A
#
# COMPACT_ATOMS: atom_id res chain seq x y z
N MET A 1 -4.31 -13.39 17.71
CA MET A 1 -3.56 -14.46 17.01
C MET A 1 -3.31 -13.97 15.61
N GLY A 2 -2.07 -13.99 15.12
CA GLY A 2 -1.79 -13.66 13.72
C GLY A 2 -1.92 -14.92 12.89
N TYR A 3 -2.76 -14.88 11.86
CA TYR A 3 -2.89 -15.92 10.84
C TYR A 3 -1.90 -15.65 9.70
N TYR A 4 -1.53 -16.70 8.99
CA TYR A 4 -0.76 -16.54 7.75
C TYR A 4 -1.71 -16.11 6.63
N SER A 5 -1.25 -15.22 5.77
CA SER A 5 -1.90 -14.93 4.50
C SER A 5 -0.86 -14.81 3.38
N ALA A 6 -1.26 -15.18 2.17
CA ALA A 6 -0.53 -14.88 0.96
C ALA A 6 -1.01 -13.52 0.44
N ILE A 7 -0.11 -12.59 0.16
CA ILE A 7 -0.41 -11.32 -0.52
C ILE A 7 0.43 -11.26 -1.80
N ASN A 8 -0.24 -11.23 -2.96
CA ASN A 8 0.43 -11.23 -4.25
C ASN A 8 -0.19 -10.22 -5.22
N GLY A 9 0.61 -9.62 -6.08
CA GLY A 9 0.11 -8.79 -7.17
C GLY A 9 1.08 -7.71 -7.61
N PHE A 10 0.57 -6.71 -8.31
CA PHE A 10 1.38 -5.63 -8.86
C PHE A 10 0.67 -4.29 -8.76
N ILE A 11 1.46 -3.21 -8.65
CA ILE A 11 0.98 -1.83 -8.68
C ILE A 11 1.82 -1.04 -9.66
N LYS A 12 1.18 -0.47 -10.68
CA LYS A 12 1.78 0.39 -11.70
C LYS A 12 1.51 1.85 -11.43
N GLY A 13 2.27 2.69 -12.12
CA GLY A 13 2.10 4.13 -12.05
C GLY A 13 2.71 4.76 -10.82
N ILE A 14 3.57 4.04 -10.11
CA ILE A 14 4.40 4.60 -9.06
C ILE A 14 5.63 5.21 -9.74
N SER A 15 6.04 6.41 -9.35
CA SER A 15 7.31 7.02 -9.78
C SER A 15 8.48 6.48 -8.95
N GLU A 16 9.71 6.51 -9.46
CA GLU A 16 10.89 6.08 -8.70
C GLU A 16 11.03 6.85 -7.37
N ASP A 17 10.84 8.18 -7.40
CA ASP A 17 10.81 9.02 -6.20
C ASP A 17 9.75 8.56 -5.20
N SER A 18 8.53 8.22 -5.66
CA SER A 18 7.46 7.74 -4.79
C SER A 18 7.73 6.34 -4.24
N PHE A 19 8.37 5.46 -5.03
CA PHE A 19 8.81 4.14 -4.56
C PHE A 19 9.85 4.27 -3.45
N ASP A 20 10.82 5.17 -3.61
CA ASP A 20 11.85 5.43 -2.61
C ASP A 20 11.29 5.88 -1.25
N LEU A 21 10.12 6.52 -1.24
CA LEU A 21 9.42 6.92 -0.02
C LEU A 21 8.78 5.75 0.75
N ILE A 22 8.44 4.65 0.07
CA ILE A 22 7.69 3.52 0.65
C ILE A 22 8.47 2.21 0.68
N LYS A 23 9.61 2.11 -0.01
CA LYS A 23 10.36 0.84 -0.20
C LYS A 23 10.73 0.13 1.11
N GLU A 24 11.06 0.88 2.15
CA GLU A 24 11.43 0.30 3.45
C GLU A 24 10.19 -0.24 4.18
N ASP A 25 9.06 0.45 4.13
CA ASP A 25 7.80 -0.04 4.68
C ASP A 25 7.33 -1.31 3.95
N LEU A 26 7.46 -1.32 2.62
CA LEU A 26 7.11 -2.48 1.80
C LEU A 26 7.96 -3.70 2.19
N LYS A 27 9.29 -3.54 2.29
CA LYS A 27 10.21 -4.63 2.67
C LYS A 27 10.10 -5.07 4.13
N GLN A 28 9.56 -4.22 5.01
CA GLN A 28 9.27 -4.60 6.39
C GLN A 28 8.00 -5.45 6.52
N VAL A 29 7.03 -5.24 5.64
CA VAL A 29 5.73 -5.92 5.70
C VAL A 29 5.66 -7.14 4.79
N PHE A 30 6.30 -7.08 3.63
CA PHE A 30 6.24 -8.10 2.59
C PHE A 30 7.60 -8.77 2.38
N GLU A 31 7.60 -10.08 2.13
CA GLU A 31 8.82 -10.86 1.95
C GLU A 31 9.58 -10.51 0.66
N ASN A 32 8.86 -10.41 -0.47
CA ASN A 32 9.44 -10.06 -1.77
C ASN A 32 8.74 -8.82 -2.35
N VAL A 33 9.56 -7.82 -2.69
CA VAL A 33 9.12 -6.56 -3.29
C VAL A 33 10.12 -6.20 -4.38
N ASP A 34 9.68 -6.32 -5.63
CA ASP A 34 10.51 -6.04 -6.81
C ASP A 34 10.05 -4.75 -7.47
N TRP A 35 11.02 -3.91 -7.82
CA TRP A 35 10.79 -2.67 -8.57
C TRP A 35 11.19 -2.86 -10.02
N TYR A 36 10.29 -2.46 -10.91
CA TYR A 36 10.49 -2.38 -12.34
C TYR A 36 10.02 -1.00 -12.78
N ASP A 37 10.57 -0.39 -13.83
CA ASP A 37 9.74 0.22 -14.88
C ASP A 37 8.82 1.43 -14.62
N ASN A 38 8.44 1.80 -13.38
CA ASN A 38 7.16 2.42 -12.92
C ASN A 38 6.14 1.48 -12.20
N MET A 39 6.57 0.31 -11.73
CA MET A 39 5.74 -0.78 -11.21
C MET A 39 6.44 -1.48 -10.04
N ILE A 40 5.68 -1.77 -8.98
CA ILE A 40 6.08 -2.71 -7.94
C ILE A 40 5.35 -4.04 -8.13
N GLU A 41 6.06 -5.14 -7.92
CA GLU A 41 5.51 -6.48 -7.77
C GLU A 41 5.71 -6.94 -6.33
N ILE A 42 4.67 -7.52 -5.72
CA ILE A 42 4.70 -7.97 -4.34
C ILE A 42 4.34 -9.45 -4.32
N SER A 43 5.13 -10.24 -3.61
CA SER A 43 4.82 -11.62 -3.26
C SER A 43 5.26 -11.92 -1.83
N SER A 44 4.31 -12.23 -0.97
CA SER A 44 4.56 -12.42 0.46
C SER A 44 3.68 -13.53 1.02
N TYR A 45 4.26 -14.48 1.75
CA TYR A 45 3.54 -15.48 2.51
C TYR A 45 3.99 -15.45 3.98
N ALA A 46 3.34 -14.59 4.76
CA ALA A 46 3.75 -14.30 6.13
C ALA A 46 2.55 -14.08 7.06
N LYS A 47 2.83 -13.87 8.34
CA LYS A 47 1.82 -13.38 9.29
C LYS A 47 1.65 -11.87 9.09
N HIS A 48 0.69 -11.52 8.25
CA HIS A 48 0.35 -10.13 7.98
C HIS A 48 -0.59 -9.59 9.08
N TYR A 49 -0.19 -8.51 9.74
CA TYR A 49 -1.04 -7.84 10.73
C TYR A 49 -1.82 -6.72 10.03
N SER A 50 -3.16 -6.79 10.06
CA SER A 50 -4.02 -5.86 9.31
C SER A 50 -3.71 -4.39 9.58
N ALA A 51 -3.35 -4.01 10.81
CA ALA A 51 -2.99 -2.64 11.14
C ALA A 51 -1.74 -2.14 10.38
N THR A 52 -0.74 -3.00 10.21
CA THR A 52 0.50 -2.67 9.50
C THR A 52 0.27 -2.67 7.99
N VAL A 53 -0.44 -3.68 7.49
CA VAL A 53 -0.73 -3.87 6.07
C VAL A 53 -1.61 -2.76 5.53
N ASN A 54 -2.69 -2.41 6.22
CA ASN A 54 -3.59 -1.33 5.82
C ASN A 54 -2.84 0.01 5.75
N SER A 55 -1.94 0.27 6.71
CA SER A 55 -1.12 1.47 6.65
C SER A 55 -0.27 1.50 5.39
N VAL A 56 0.30 0.38 4.95
CA VAL A 56 1.10 0.29 3.72
C VAL A 56 0.23 0.48 2.48
N TYR A 57 -0.97 -0.11 2.44
CA TYR A 57 -1.92 0.11 1.35
C TYR A 57 -2.28 1.58 1.15
N ASP A 58 -2.49 2.33 2.24
CA ASP A 58 -2.72 3.77 2.16
C ASP A 58 -1.51 4.51 1.54
N LYS A 59 -0.28 4.10 1.88
CA LYS A 59 0.95 4.67 1.30
C LYS A 59 1.03 4.38 -0.19
N ILE A 60 0.79 3.13 -0.60
CA ILE A 60 0.78 2.71 -2.00
C ILE A 60 -0.25 3.52 -2.78
N ALA A 61 -1.49 3.60 -2.29
CA ALA A 61 -2.56 4.37 -2.94
C ALA A 61 -2.19 5.85 -3.11
N PHE A 62 -1.45 6.41 -2.15
CA PHE A 62 -0.90 7.77 -2.28
C PHE A 62 0.27 7.86 -3.26
N CYS A 63 0.99 6.79 -3.56
CA CYS A 63 2.14 6.81 -4.47
C CYS A 63 1.78 6.54 -5.94
N VAL A 64 0.54 6.14 -6.24
CA VAL A 64 0.07 5.94 -7.63
C VAL A 64 -0.21 7.30 -8.30
N ASP A 65 0.64 7.62 -9.27
CA ASP A 65 0.68 8.89 -10.00
C ASP A 65 0.06 8.84 -11.41
N THR A 66 0.01 7.65 -12.04
CA THR A 66 -0.47 7.47 -13.43
C THR A 66 -1.83 6.78 -13.50
N GLU A 67 -2.38 6.71 -14.72
CA GLU A 67 -3.68 6.10 -15.06
C GLU A 67 -3.72 4.56 -14.98
N ASP A 68 -2.64 3.91 -14.56
CA ASP A 68 -2.54 2.44 -14.60
C ASP A 68 -3.12 1.75 -13.34
N GLY A 69 -2.65 2.15 -12.15
CA GLY A 69 -3.08 1.51 -10.89
C GLY A 69 -2.60 0.07 -10.72
N GLY A 70 -3.33 -0.75 -9.97
CA GLY A 70 -2.99 -2.17 -9.80
C GLY A 70 -3.84 -2.92 -8.79
N THR A 71 -3.44 -4.14 -8.48
CA THR A 71 -4.19 -5.04 -7.59
C THR A 71 -3.27 -5.87 -6.72
N LEU A 72 -3.70 -6.10 -5.48
CA LEU A 72 -3.15 -7.13 -4.59
C LEU A 72 -4.25 -8.10 -4.21
N GLU A 73 -3.95 -9.39 -4.28
CA GLU A 73 -4.80 -10.49 -3.85
C GLU A 73 -4.30 -10.99 -2.50
N GLU A 74 -5.18 -11.04 -1.51
CA GLU A 74 -4.92 -11.60 -0.19
C GLU A 74 -5.72 -12.89 0.00
N GLU A 75 -5.02 -13.99 0.30
CA GLU A 75 -5.59 -15.29 0.61
C GLU A 75 -5.21 -15.72 2.04
N GLY A 76 -6.21 -15.84 2.92
CA GLY A 76 -6.02 -16.24 4.31
C GLY A 76 -6.08 -17.76 4.53
N ASP A 77 -5.14 -18.30 5.33
CA ASP A 77 -4.94 -19.74 5.53
C ASP A 77 -6.09 -20.45 6.29
N GLU A 78 -6.80 -19.73 7.20
CA GLU A 78 -7.82 -20.33 8.08
C GLU A 78 -9.28 -20.01 7.71
N HIS A 79 -9.53 -19.07 6.80
CA HIS A 79 -10.90 -18.60 6.54
C HIS A 79 -11.38 -18.75 5.11
N PHE A 80 -10.57 -19.27 4.17
CA PHE A 80 -10.86 -19.16 2.73
C PHE A 80 -11.25 -17.72 2.34
N ASP A 81 -10.78 -16.74 3.13
CA ASP A 81 -11.03 -15.33 2.90
C ASP A 81 -10.12 -14.92 1.75
N PHE A 82 -10.73 -14.74 0.59
CA PHE A 82 -10.08 -14.19 -0.59
C PHE A 82 -10.52 -12.75 -0.74
N SER A 83 -9.56 -11.83 -0.67
CA SER A 83 -9.78 -10.40 -0.82
C SER A 83 -8.95 -9.86 -1.98
N VAL A 84 -9.53 -8.95 -2.75
CA VAL A 84 -8.79 -8.22 -3.79
C VAL A 84 -8.81 -6.73 -3.45
N ILE A 85 -7.62 -6.17 -3.27
CA ILE A 85 -7.40 -4.74 -3.07
C ILE A 85 -7.12 -4.10 -4.43
N PHE A 86 -7.91 -3.10 -4.80
CA PHE A 86 -7.72 -2.34 -6.04
C PHE A 86 -7.11 -0.97 -5.74
N PHE A 87 -6.00 -0.67 -6.41
CA PHE A 87 -5.35 0.64 -6.39
C PHE A 87 -5.72 1.38 -7.67
N ALA A 88 -6.62 2.36 -7.56
CA ALA A 88 -7.05 3.16 -8.69
C ALA A 88 -6.13 4.39 -8.88
N PRO A 89 -5.89 4.82 -10.14
CA PRO A 89 -5.23 6.09 -10.46
C PRO A 89 -5.86 7.30 -9.81
N ARG A 90 -5.02 8.27 -9.39
CA ARG A 90 -5.21 9.73 -9.22
C ARG A 90 -6.45 10.28 -8.50
N GLN A 91 -7.50 9.49 -8.25
CA GLN A 91 -8.70 9.90 -7.53
C GLN A 91 -8.33 10.28 -6.10
N TRP A 92 -7.43 9.55 -5.44
CA TRP A 92 -7.07 9.84 -4.06
C TRP A 92 -6.27 11.14 -3.88
N LYS A 93 -5.22 11.43 -4.67
CA LYS A 93 -4.47 12.71 -4.56
C LYS A 93 -5.34 13.92 -4.88
N GLN A 94 -6.16 13.83 -5.95
CA GLN A 94 -7.06 14.93 -6.32
C GLN A 94 -8.13 15.17 -5.26
N LEU A 95 -8.82 14.13 -4.80
CA LEU A 95 -9.78 14.24 -3.70
C LEU A 95 -9.11 14.79 -2.43
N TRP A 96 -7.90 14.32 -2.08
CA TRP A 96 -7.15 14.79 -0.91
C TRP A 96 -6.85 16.30 -0.95
N ILE A 97 -6.44 16.80 -2.13
CA ILE A 97 -6.21 18.23 -2.37
C ILE A 97 -7.54 19.00 -2.33
N GLU A 98 -8.60 18.49 -2.97
CA GLU A 98 -9.92 19.12 -3.04
C GLU A 98 -10.57 19.28 -1.66
N PHE A 99 -10.45 18.27 -0.79
CA PHE A 99 -10.95 18.32 0.58
C PHE A 99 -10.06 19.12 1.54
N LYS A 100 -8.98 19.75 1.05
CA LYS A 100 -8.00 20.51 1.86
C LYS A 100 -7.44 19.73 3.06
N TYR A 101 -7.25 18.42 2.90
CA TYR A 101 -6.54 17.64 3.93
C TYR A 101 -5.08 18.15 4.02
N PRO A 102 -4.44 18.08 5.21
CA PRO A 102 -3.06 18.54 5.40
C PRO A 102 -2.09 17.87 4.42
N PRO A 103 -0.86 18.40 4.21
CA PRO A 103 0.08 17.81 3.26
C PRO A 103 0.47 16.42 3.77
N ASN A 104 0.04 15.35 3.08
CA ASN A 104 0.23 13.97 3.49
C ASN A 104 1.46 13.37 2.80
N PRO A 105 2.50 13.05 3.58
CA PRO A 105 3.51 12.07 3.21
C PRO A 105 3.68 11.02 4.34
N PHE A 106 2.56 10.37 4.71
CA PHE A 106 2.37 9.27 5.68
C PHE A 106 2.18 9.62 7.18
N LEU A 107 1.58 10.78 7.47
CA LEU A 107 1.41 11.49 8.77
C LEU A 107 1.19 10.70 10.10
N LYS A 108 1.79 11.23 11.19
CA LYS A 108 1.10 11.88 12.36
C LYS A 108 1.97 13.04 12.96
N PRO A 109 1.36 14.08 13.56
CA PRO A 109 1.33 14.12 15.04
C PRO A 109 -0.04 14.50 15.62
N LEU A 110 -0.45 13.82 16.70
CA LEU A 110 -1.47 14.34 17.63
C LEU A 110 -0.77 14.66 18.94
N GLU A 111 -0.29 15.89 19.10
CA GLU A 111 -0.15 16.47 20.43
C GLU A 111 -0.88 17.81 20.45
N SER A 112 -2.11 17.76 20.95
CA SER A 112 -2.61 18.81 21.83
C SER A 112 -3.14 18.12 23.09
N THR A 113 -2.22 17.62 23.93
CA THR A 113 -2.57 17.55 25.35
C THR A 113 -2.51 18.98 25.86
N SER A 114 -3.69 19.46 26.22
CA SER A 114 -4.02 20.75 26.80
C SER A 114 -3.02 21.28 27.83
#